data_AF-A0A562S4G7-F1
#
_entry.id   AF-A0A562S4G7-F1
#
_cell.length_a   1.000
_cell.length_b   1.000
_cell.length_c   1.000
_cell.angle_alpha   90.00
_cell.angle_beta   90.00
_cell.angle_gamma   90.00
#
_symmetry.space_group_name_H-M   'P 1'
#
loop_
_entity.id
_entity.type
_entity.pdbx_description
1 polymer ?
#
loop_
_entity_poly.entity_id
_entity_poly.type
_entity_poly.pdbx_seq_one_letter_code
_entity_poly.pdbx_strand_id
1 'polypeptide(L)'
;MLMLGLLAAPDMVSAAADAPVGDQAPMQVPDLGVWTVGSIAPAKTRFLSLGVGKSVVIDLPREVKDVLVADPKIANAVIRSAQRAYIIGGQVGQTNVVFFTADGQQVAAYDIAVKRDLNGMRSALRQSLPGVQIEGVGDSVMLTGSVSSPVEAQQAGDVAAKLVGGSEKVVNNIVVRGRDQVMLKVVVGEVRRDIVKQLGVDLSASLNAGTAVVNFNNSNPFSVSGGPLVSSNGLGVTGLAKGVATVNATMRAMESAGVMRTLAEPSLTAISGESATFIAGGEFPIPAGYSCDPVTHVCTTQITYKKFGISLNFTPVVLSEGRISLRVMTEVSELSNQNAISVTQAVSAGTTSSITIPSIQTRRAETTLEIPSGGSMAMAGLIQQQTKQAINGLPGVDQVPIIGALFRSQDFVNNETELMVIVTPYVVRAVAQKELSRPDDGFAPASDAQTALLGRMNRLYGIARRVDPIDGNRGDFGFIID
;
A
#
# COMPACT_ATOMS: atom_id res chain seq x y z
N MET A 1 -24.15 -51.95 43.39
CA MET A 1 -22.91 -52.75 43.32
C MET A 1 -21.75 -51.78 43.55
N LEU A 2 -20.92 -52.13 44.55
CA LEU A 2 -19.82 -51.42 45.25
C LEU A 2 -18.94 -50.42 44.45
N MET A 3 -18.67 -49.20 44.97
CA MET A 3 -17.46 -48.71 45.71
C MET A 3 -16.21 -48.44 44.81
N LEU A 4 -15.32 -47.43 44.95
CA LEU A 4 -14.89 -46.53 46.04
C LEU A 4 -13.91 -45.42 45.52
N GLY A 5 -13.83 -44.26 46.22
CA GLY A 5 -12.66 -43.32 46.35
C GLY A 5 -12.81 -41.96 45.62
N LEU A 6 -13.04 -40.77 46.21
CA LEU A 6 -12.73 -40.08 47.50
C LEU A 6 -11.21 -39.84 47.70
N LEU A 7 -10.62 -38.66 47.99
CA LEU A 7 -10.94 -37.36 48.62
C LEU A 7 -10.14 -36.23 47.89
N ALA A 8 -10.51 -34.95 47.73
CA ALA A 8 -10.98 -33.87 48.63
C ALA A 8 -9.89 -33.22 49.53
N ALA A 9 -9.61 -31.92 49.28
CA ALA A 9 -8.88 -30.97 50.12
C ALA A 9 -9.66 -30.64 51.43
N PRO A 10 -9.09 -29.93 52.43
CA PRO A 10 -9.07 -28.45 52.40
C PRO A 10 -7.96 -27.73 53.22
N ASP A 11 -7.98 -26.40 53.12
CA ASP A 11 -7.26 -25.37 53.89
C ASP A 11 -7.42 -25.46 55.42
N MET A 12 -6.47 -24.89 56.19
CA MET A 12 -6.66 -23.71 57.05
C MET A 12 -5.41 -23.38 57.92
N VAL A 13 -5.30 -22.07 58.20
CA VAL A 13 -4.32 -21.23 58.91
C VAL A 13 -4.06 -21.62 60.39
N SER A 14 -2.84 -21.37 60.91
CA SER A 14 -2.56 -20.55 62.14
C SER A 14 -1.16 -20.76 62.77
N ALA A 15 -0.44 -19.64 62.90
CA ALA A 15 0.44 -19.14 63.97
C ALA A 15 1.42 -20.06 64.76
N ALA A 16 2.67 -19.57 64.83
CA ALA A 16 3.71 -19.67 65.88
C ALA A 16 5.08 -19.62 65.14
N ALA A 17 6.23 -19.19 65.65
CA ALA A 17 6.74 -18.51 66.83
C ALA A 17 8.27 -18.40 66.58
N ASP A 18 8.95 -17.53 67.31
CA ASP A 18 10.32 -17.07 67.04
C ASP A 18 11.42 -17.97 67.68
N ALA A 19 12.62 -17.95 67.07
CA ALA A 19 13.97 -18.37 67.54
C ALA A 19 14.35 -19.89 67.71
N PRO A 20 15.66 -20.27 67.74
CA PRO A 20 16.90 -19.50 67.46
C PRO A 20 17.84 -20.11 66.39
N VAL A 21 18.75 -19.26 65.89
CA VAL A 21 19.85 -19.60 64.96
C VAL A 21 21.00 -20.28 65.72
N GLY A 22 21.30 -21.53 65.34
CA GLY A 22 22.48 -22.28 65.76
C GLY A 22 23.56 -22.25 64.70
N ASP A 23 24.74 -21.79 65.10
CA ASP A 23 25.98 -21.65 64.34
C ASP A 23 26.47 -23.01 63.78
N GLN A 24 26.62 -23.12 62.45
CA GLN A 24 27.21 -24.29 61.78
C GLN A 24 28.43 -23.84 60.97
N ALA A 25 29.57 -24.41 61.32
CA ALA A 25 30.89 -24.16 60.75
C ALA A 25 30.93 -24.37 59.22
N PRO A 26 31.71 -23.57 58.47
CA PRO A 26 31.81 -23.71 57.03
C PRO A 26 32.60 -24.96 56.62
N MET A 27 32.05 -25.68 55.65
CA MET A 27 32.64 -26.84 54.98
C MET A 27 33.96 -26.49 54.28
N GLN A 28 34.99 -27.33 54.49
CA GLN A 28 36.28 -27.25 53.80
C GLN A 28 36.15 -27.63 52.32
N VAL A 29 36.63 -26.74 51.45
CA VAL A 29 36.84 -26.97 50.01
C VAL A 29 38.17 -27.73 49.83
N PRO A 30 38.28 -28.73 48.93
CA PRO A 30 39.54 -29.41 48.68
C PRO A 30 40.56 -28.45 48.05
N ASP A 31 41.75 -28.40 48.64
CA ASP A 31 42.90 -27.61 48.18
C ASP A 31 43.43 -28.19 46.85
N LEU A 32 43.21 -27.45 45.74
CA LEU A 32 43.89 -27.70 44.48
C LEU A 32 45.29 -27.09 44.59
N GLY A 33 46.28 -27.95 44.83
CA GLY A 33 47.66 -27.59 45.06
C GLY A 33 48.20 -26.51 44.12
N VAL A 34 48.55 -25.37 44.72
CA VAL A 34 49.27 -24.28 44.06
C VAL A 34 50.72 -24.70 43.83
N TRP A 35 51.10 -24.91 42.57
CA TRP A 35 52.50 -25.04 42.19
C TRP A 35 53.13 -23.64 42.22
N THR A 36 54.09 -23.44 43.13
CA THR A 36 54.89 -22.21 43.20
C THR A 36 55.93 -22.23 42.09
N VAL A 37 55.67 -21.50 41.01
CA VAL A 37 56.69 -21.15 40.01
C VAL A 37 57.48 -19.98 40.58
N GLY A 38 58.79 -20.16 40.74
CA GLY A 38 59.71 -19.10 41.16
C GLY A 38 59.59 -17.88 40.25
N SER A 39 59.67 -16.69 40.85
CA SER A 39 59.53 -15.41 40.17
C SER A 39 60.57 -15.25 39.05
N ILE A 40 60.14 -15.46 37.80
CA ILE A 40 60.86 -15.02 36.62
C ILE A 40 60.37 -13.60 36.31
N ALA A 41 61.30 -12.65 36.14
CA ALA A 41 60.95 -11.28 35.72
C ALA A 41 60.07 -11.32 34.46
N PRO A 42 59.04 -10.44 34.32
CA PRO A 42 58.12 -10.53 33.20
C PRO A 42 58.88 -10.28 31.89
N ALA A 43 59.06 -11.33 31.10
CA ALA A 43 59.52 -11.19 29.74
C ALA A 43 58.51 -10.30 28.98
N LYS A 44 59.01 -9.27 28.31
CA LYS A 44 58.18 -8.29 27.60
C LYS A 44 57.46 -8.98 26.44
N THR A 45 56.18 -9.30 26.62
CA THR A 45 55.32 -9.86 25.57
C THR A 45 55.15 -8.87 24.43
N ARG A 46 55.32 -9.32 23.19
CA ARG A 46 55.20 -8.48 21.99
C ARG A 46 53.98 -8.89 21.17
N PHE A 47 53.16 -7.94 20.78
CA PHE A 47 52.02 -8.20 19.90
C PHE A 47 52.47 -8.30 18.45
N LEU A 48 52.02 -9.35 17.75
CA LEU A 48 52.28 -9.58 16.33
C LEU A 48 50.96 -9.86 15.59
N SER A 49 50.60 -9.03 14.62
CA SER A 49 49.44 -9.30 13.75
C SER A 49 49.88 -9.99 12.46
N LEU A 50 49.28 -11.13 12.16
CA LEU A 50 49.57 -11.93 10.97
C LEU A 50 48.30 -12.15 10.13
N GLY A 51 48.48 -12.28 8.82
CA GLY A 51 47.42 -12.72 7.91
C GLY A 51 47.29 -14.25 7.89
N VAL A 52 46.08 -14.77 7.68
CA VAL A 52 45.87 -16.21 7.40
C VAL A 52 46.75 -16.64 6.21
N GLY A 53 47.53 -17.70 6.38
CA GLY A 53 48.44 -18.23 5.36
C GLY A 53 49.69 -17.37 5.10
N LYS A 54 49.94 -16.32 5.91
CA LYS A 54 51.16 -15.50 5.85
C LYS A 54 52.15 -15.94 6.92
N SER A 55 53.43 -15.71 6.67
CA SER A 55 54.50 -15.98 7.62
C SER A 55 55.38 -14.76 7.82
N VAL A 56 55.93 -14.64 9.03
CA VAL A 56 56.92 -13.62 9.39
C VAL A 56 58.13 -14.30 10.00
N VAL A 57 59.31 -13.78 9.65
CA VAL A 57 60.57 -14.19 10.25
C VAL A 57 60.84 -13.30 11.45
N ILE A 58 61.20 -13.91 12.57
CA ILE A 58 61.63 -13.21 13.76
C ILE A 58 63.06 -13.59 14.11
N ASP A 59 63.90 -12.58 14.34
CA ASP A 59 65.23 -12.74 14.90
C ASP A 59 65.15 -12.67 16.43
N LEU A 60 65.75 -13.64 17.10
CA LEU A 60 65.69 -13.83 18.55
C LEU A 60 67.00 -13.34 19.18
N PRO A 61 66.94 -12.66 20.34
CA PRO A 61 68.12 -12.02 20.95
C PRO A 61 69.13 -13.01 21.55
N ARG A 62 68.75 -14.28 21.71
CA ARG A 62 69.55 -15.35 22.30
C ARG A 62 69.24 -16.67 21.61
N GLU A 63 70.09 -17.67 21.83
CA GLU A 63 69.90 -19.00 21.27
C GLU A 63 68.68 -19.70 21.88
N VAL A 64 67.82 -20.22 21.01
CA VAL A 64 66.56 -20.90 21.36
C VAL A 64 66.63 -22.36 20.93
N LYS A 65 66.18 -23.25 21.81
CA LYS A 65 66.12 -24.70 21.55
C LYS A 65 64.71 -25.25 21.54
N ASP A 66 63.77 -24.58 22.21
CA ASP A 66 62.40 -25.04 22.32
C ASP A 66 61.39 -23.91 22.07
N VAL A 67 60.20 -24.27 21.57
CA VAL A 67 59.09 -23.36 21.29
C VAL A 67 57.78 -23.97 21.75
N LEU A 68 57.01 -23.19 22.51
CA LEU A 68 55.67 -23.54 22.92
C LEU A 68 54.67 -22.67 22.16
N VAL A 69 53.67 -23.32 21.58
CA VAL A 69 52.56 -22.69 20.87
C VAL A 69 51.28 -23.07 21.59
N ALA A 70 50.52 -22.09 22.07
CA ALA A 70 49.29 -22.36 22.84
C ALA A 70 48.22 -23.08 22.00
N ASP A 71 48.01 -22.60 20.76
CA ASP A 71 47.14 -23.26 19.78
C ASP A 71 47.81 -23.28 18.39
N PRO A 72 48.33 -24.45 17.94
CA PRO A 72 49.00 -24.58 16.65
C PRO A 72 48.05 -24.52 15.44
N LYS A 73 46.72 -24.60 15.64
CA LYS A 73 45.75 -24.41 14.56
C LYS A 73 45.62 -22.93 14.18
N ILE A 74 45.76 -22.03 15.17
CA ILE A 74 45.69 -20.58 14.97
C ILE A 74 46.99 -20.06 14.35
N ALA A 75 48.14 -20.35 14.97
CA ALA A 75 49.44 -20.01 14.40
C ALA A 75 50.46 -21.08 14.75
N ASN A 76 51.38 -21.38 13.84
CA ASN A 76 52.44 -22.36 14.04
C ASN A 76 53.81 -21.66 14.03
N ALA A 77 54.73 -22.08 14.89
CA ALA A 77 56.07 -21.53 14.97
C ALA A 77 57.13 -22.61 14.73
N VAL A 78 58.08 -22.33 13.85
CA VAL A 78 59.15 -23.27 13.47
C VAL A 78 60.50 -22.59 13.61
N ILE A 79 61.35 -23.16 14.47
CA ILE A 79 62.74 -22.72 14.63
C ILE A 79 63.55 -23.24 13.43
N ARG A 80 64.30 -22.36 12.76
CA ARG A 80 65.15 -22.73 11.62
C ARG A 80 66.64 -22.63 11.93
N SER A 81 67.05 -21.73 12.81
CA SER A 81 68.41 -21.65 13.35
C SER A 81 68.36 -21.26 14.83
N ALA A 82 69.50 -21.30 15.52
CA ALA A 82 69.57 -20.97 16.95
C ALA A 82 68.98 -19.59 17.29
N GLN A 83 68.93 -18.64 16.34
CA GLN A 83 68.41 -17.28 16.56
C GLN A 83 67.30 -16.87 15.58
N ARG A 84 66.75 -17.78 14.77
CA ARG A 84 65.67 -17.47 13.82
C ARG A 84 64.51 -18.44 13.91
N ALA A 85 63.31 -17.88 14.04
CA ALA A 85 62.06 -18.61 13.96
C ALA A 85 61.12 -18.00 12.91
N TYR A 86 60.29 -18.85 12.32
CA TYR A 86 59.20 -18.48 11.44
C TYR A 86 57.90 -18.67 12.18
N ILE A 87 57.05 -17.64 12.17
CA ILE A 87 55.68 -17.74 12.68
C ILE A 87 54.75 -17.71 11.47
N ILE A 88 53.87 -18.69 11.37
CA ILE A 88 52.95 -18.91 10.25
C ILE A 88 51.51 -18.83 10.78
N GLY A 89 50.70 -17.94 10.22
CA GLY A 89 49.26 -17.87 10.55
C GLY A 89 48.48 -19.00 9.88
N GLY A 90 47.73 -19.78 10.67
CA GLY A 90 46.87 -20.87 10.22
C GLY A 90 45.41 -20.44 10.12
N GLN A 91 44.72 -20.35 11.25
CA GLN A 91 43.31 -19.96 11.37
C GLN A 91 43.13 -18.62 12.07
N VAL A 92 41.99 -17.95 11.84
CA VAL A 92 41.67 -16.69 12.50
C VAL A 92 41.51 -16.91 14.00
N GLY A 93 42.18 -16.08 14.81
CA GLY A 93 42.15 -16.21 16.26
C GLY A 93 43.32 -15.50 16.94
N GLN A 94 43.38 -15.64 18.27
CA GLN A 94 44.50 -15.18 19.07
C GLN A 94 45.19 -16.36 19.74
N THR A 95 46.52 -16.37 19.72
CA THR A 95 47.33 -17.42 20.34
C THR A 95 48.65 -16.81 20.83
N ASN A 96 49.33 -17.48 21.75
CA ASN A 96 50.62 -17.03 22.26
C ASN A 96 51.71 -18.04 21.89
N VAL A 97 52.87 -17.51 21.50
CA VAL A 97 54.07 -18.30 21.18
C VAL A 97 55.21 -17.86 22.08
N VAL A 98 55.79 -18.82 22.80
CA VAL A 98 56.87 -18.58 23.76
C VAL A 98 58.09 -19.39 23.37
N PHE A 99 59.25 -18.76 23.37
CA PHE A 99 60.53 -19.35 23.01
C PHE A 99 61.42 -19.53 24.25
N PHE A 100 62.06 -20.70 24.38
CA PHE A 100 62.88 -21.07 25.53
C PHE A 100 64.32 -21.46 25.15
N THR A 101 65.27 -21.16 26.05
CA THR A 101 66.65 -21.67 25.95
C THR A 101 66.73 -23.15 26.38
N ALA A 102 67.89 -23.79 26.19
CA ALA A 102 68.16 -25.15 26.67
C ALA A 102 67.94 -25.31 28.18
N ASP A 103 68.14 -24.24 28.96
CA ASP A 103 68.02 -24.21 30.41
C ASP A 103 66.58 -23.88 30.89
N GLY A 104 65.60 -23.89 29.98
CA GLY A 104 64.19 -23.60 30.29
C GLY A 104 63.90 -22.12 30.57
N GLN A 105 64.84 -21.21 30.31
CA GLN A 105 64.63 -19.77 30.51
C GLN A 105 63.88 -19.17 29.31
N GLN A 106 62.89 -18.33 29.59
CA GLN A 106 62.12 -17.65 28.55
C GLN A 106 62.96 -16.60 27.82
N VAL A 107 63.01 -16.69 26.49
CA VAL A 107 63.74 -15.75 25.62
C VAL A 107 62.82 -14.66 25.10
N ALA A 108 61.63 -15.03 24.61
CA ALA A 108 60.63 -14.10 24.09
C ALA A 108 59.23 -14.72 24.15
N ALA A 109 58.21 -13.88 24.30
CA ALA A 109 56.82 -14.24 24.12
C ALA A 109 56.16 -13.30 23.09
N TYR A 110 55.33 -13.89 22.23
CA TYR A 110 54.59 -13.18 21.19
C TYR A 110 53.10 -13.51 21.27
N ASP A 111 52.29 -12.49 21.52
CA ASP A 111 50.84 -12.57 21.37
C ASP A 111 50.48 -12.35 19.90
N ILE A 112 50.04 -13.42 19.25
CA ILE A 112 49.74 -13.44 17.83
C ILE A 112 48.24 -13.26 17.62
N ALA A 113 47.87 -12.25 16.83
CA ALA A 113 46.52 -12.08 16.32
C ALA A 113 46.49 -12.38 14.83
N VAL A 114 45.96 -13.55 14.47
CA VAL A 114 45.78 -13.94 13.07
C VAL A 114 44.46 -13.37 12.58
N LYS A 115 44.53 -12.46 11.61
CA LYS A 115 43.39 -11.80 10.99
C LYS A 115 43.26 -12.24 9.53
N ARG A 116 42.05 -12.17 8.99
CA ARG A 116 41.82 -12.39 7.56
C ARG A 116 42.41 -11.21 6.77
N ASP A 117 42.99 -11.48 5.61
CA ASP A 117 43.43 -10.42 4.72
C ASP A 117 42.21 -9.79 4.05
N LEU A 118 41.85 -8.60 4.51
CA LEU A 118 40.71 -7.84 3.96
C LEU A 118 41.15 -6.81 2.91
N ASN A 119 42.43 -6.73 2.56
CA ASN A 119 42.93 -5.63 1.72
C ASN A 119 42.36 -5.67 0.30
N GLY A 120 42.23 -6.86 -0.30
CA GLY A 120 41.58 -7.03 -1.60
C GLY A 120 40.10 -6.63 -1.57
N MET A 121 39.39 -7.02 -0.51
CA MET A 121 37.96 -6.71 -0.34
C MET A 121 37.72 -5.23 -0.10
N ARG A 122 38.58 -4.61 0.72
CA ARG A 122 38.54 -3.17 1.01
C ARG A 122 38.80 -2.35 -0.25
N SER A 123 39.64 -2.84 -1.16
CA SER A 123 39.91 -2.17 -2.44
C SER A 123 38.71 -2.29 -3.39
N ALA A 124 38.11 -3.48 -3.51
CA ALA A 124 36.92 -3.70 -4.33
C ALA A 124 35.72 -2.88 -3.85
N LEU A 125 35.48 -2.87 -2.53
CA LEU A 125 34.36 -2.15 -1.92
C LEU A 125 34.55 -0.63 -2.01
N ARG A 126 35.77 -0.12 -1.86
CA ARG A 126 36.05 1.33 -2.05
C ARG A 126 35.85 1.79 -3.49
N GLN A 127 36.09 0.92 -4.47
CA GLN A 127 35.87 1.23 -5.88
C GLN A 127 34.39 1.30 -6.25
N SER A 128 33.55 0.42 -5.67
CA SER A 128 32.11 0.40 -5.94
C SER A 128 31.31 1.34 -5.03
N LEU A 129 31.68 1.42 -3.75
CA LEU A 129 30.93 2.10 -2.68
C LEU A 129 31.90 2.85 -1.73
N PRO A 130 32.34 4.08 -2.09
CA PRO A 130 33.37 4.81 -1.33
C PRO A 130 32.95 5.20 0.10
N GLY A 131 31.65 5.15 0.41
CA GLY A 131 31.09 5.46 1.73
C GLY A 131 31.04 4.29 2.73
N VAL A 132 31.43 3.07 2.31
CA VAL A 132 31.34 1.86 3.13
C VAL A 132 32.72 1.37 3.54
N GLN A 133 32.88 1.07 4.82
CA GLN A 133 34.07 0.44 5.39
C GLN A 133 33.77 -1.01 5.79
N ILE A 134 34.83 -1.81 5.76
CA ILE A 134 34.79 -3.24 6.07
C ILE A 134 35.79 -3.55 7.18
N GLU A 135 35.28 -4.11 8.27
CA GLU A 135 36.06 -4.54 9.43
C GLU A 135 35.81 -6.01 9.74
N GLY A 136 36.86 -6.74 10.11
CA GLY A 136 36.76 -8.14 10.49
C GLY A 136 36.50 -8.28 11.99
N VAL A 137 35.46 -9.01 12.35
CA VAL A 137 35.07 -9.32 13.74
C VAL A 137 35.06 -10.84 13.89
N GLY A 138 36.18 -11.41 14.34
CA GLY A 138 36.37 -12.86 14.38
C GLY A 138 36.34 -13.47 12.98
N ASP A 139 35.47 -14.47 12.78
CA ASP A 139 35.22 -15.12 11.47
C ASP A 139 34.21 -14.34 10.58
N SER A 140 33.54 -13.34 11.17
CA SER A 140 32.54 -12.51 10.50
C SER A 140 33.11 -11.15 10.05
N VAL A 141 32.38 -10.50 9.17
CA VAL A 141 32.68 -9.15 8.68
C VAL A 141 31.55 -8.20 9.06
N MET A 142 31.93 -7.03 9.55
CA MET A 142 31.02 -5.93 9.80
C MET A 142 31.18 -4.88 8.70
N LEU A 143 30.05 -4.50 8.09
CA LEU A 143 29.97 -3.38 7.17
C LEU A 143 29.49 -2.15 7.92
N THR A 144 30.25 -1.07 7.86
CA THR A 144 29.92 0.21 8.51
C THR A 144 30.06 1.35 7.52
N GLY A 145 29.47 2.49 7.85
CA GLY A 145 29.50 3.68 7.01
C GLY A 145 28.11 4.06 6.54
N SER A 146 28.04 4.73 5.41
CA SER A 146 26.83 5.39 4.98
C SER A 146 26.66 5.39 3.47
N VAL A 147 25.46 5.06 3.01
CA VAL A 147 25.08 4.98 1.60
C VAL A 147 23.87 5.86 1.31
N SER A 148 23.61 6.13 0.03
CA SER A 148 22.54 7.05 -0.38
C SER A 148 21.20 6.33 -0.55
N SER A 149 21.20 5.01 -0.80
CA SER A 149 19.98 4.24 -1.00
C SER A 149 20.01 2.88 -0.27
N PRO A 150 18.84 2.32 0.06
CA PRO A 150 18.75 0.95 0.59
C PRO A 150 19.31 -0.10 -0.37
N VAL A 151 19.21 0.15 -1.68
CA VAL A 151 19.71 -0.75 -2.73
C VAL A 151 21.24 -0.86 -2.66
N GLU A 152 21.95 0.26 -2.46
CA GLU A 152 23.40 0.25 -2.25
C GLU A 152 23.80 -0.50 -0.98
N ALA A 153 23.04 -0.36 0.11
CA ALA A 153 23.29 -1.10 1.36
C ALA A 153 23.15 -2.60 1.17
N GLN A 154 22.13 -3.03 0.40
CA GLN A 154 21.90 -4.44 0.10
C GLN A 154 23.00 -4.98 -0.81
N GLN A 155 23.38 -4.24 -1.86
CA GLN A 155 24.48 -4.60 -2.75
C GLN A 155 25.81 -4.76 -2.01
N ALA A 156 26.11 -3.87 -1.05
CA ALA A 156 27.30 -3.99 -0.19
C ALA A 156 27.30 -5.31 0.61
N GLY A 157 26.14 -5.65 1.19
CA GLY A 157 25.92 -6.91 1.90
C GLY A 157 26.13 -8.13 1.02
N ASP A 158 25.56 -8.12 -0.19
CA ASP A 158 25.68 -9.23 -1.14
C ASP A 158 27.11 -9.45 -1.62
N VAL A 159 27.86 -8.36 -1.87
CA VAL A 159 29.29 -8.43 -2.23
C VAL A 159 30.10 -9.00 -1.08
N ALA A 160 29.88 -8.54 0.16
CA ALA A 160 30.57 -9.07 1.33
C ALA A 160 30.23 -10.55 1.58
N ALA A 161 28.96 -10.94 1.42
CA ALA A 161 28.51 -12.32 1.65
C ALA A 161 29.18 -13.31 0.69
N LYS A 162 29.30 -12.95 -0.59
CA LYS A 162 30.01 -13.75 -1.60
C LYS A 162 31.49 -13.94 -1.27
N LEU A 163 32.11 -12.97 -0.62
CA LEU A 163 33.55 -13.00 -0.30
C LEU A 163 33.87 -13.70 1.03
N VAL A 164 32.97 -13.65 2.01
CA VAL A 164 33.15 -14.24 3.34
C VAL A 164 32.69 -15.72 3.40
N GLY A 165 31.92 -16.15 2.40
CA GLY A 165 31.45 -17.53 2.23
C GLY A 165 30.05 -17.78 2.80
N GLY A 166 29.21 -16.75 2.88
CA GLY A 166 27.83 -16.83 3.36
C GLY A 166 27.32 -15.51 3.95
N SER A 167 26.01 -15.28 3.86
CA SER A 167 25.34 -14.09 4.42
C SER A 167 25.31 -14.08 5.95
N GLU A 168 25.35 -15.26 6.60
CA GLU A 168 25.35 -15.40 8.06
C GLU A 168 26.59 -14.80 8.74
N LYS A 169 27.68 -14.66 7.99
CA LYS A 169 28.95 -14.08 8.47
C LYS A 169 29.08 -12.59 8.17
N VAL A 170 28.01 -11.94 7.69
CA VAL A 170 28.00 -10.51 7.37
C VAL A 170 27.03 -9.79 8.29
N VAL A 171 27.57 -8.88 9.10
CA VAL A 171 26.77 -7.95 9.91
C VAL A 171 26.68 -6.63 9.16
N ASN A 172 25.51 -6.33 8.61
CA ASN A 172 25.26 -5.08 7.90
C ASN A 172 24.84 -3.98 8.88
N ASN A 173 25.76 -3.05 9.15
CA ASN A 173 25.54 -1.90 10.02
C ASN A 173 25.66 -0.57 9.26
N ILE A 174 25.43 -0.61 7.94
CA ILE A 174 25.44 0.56 7.07
C ILE A 174 24.21 1.42 7.36
N VAL A 175 24.43 2.72 7.52
CA VAL A 175 23.35 3.70 7.72
C VAL A 175 22.95 4.31 6.37
N VAL A 176 21.69 4.18 5.98
CA VAL A 176 21.18 4.88 4.79
C VAL A 176 20.97 6.36 5.14
N ARG A 177 21.68 7.25 4.46
CA ARG A 177 21.59 8.70 4.65
C ARG A 177 20.34 9.22 3.98
N GLY A 178 19.47 9.84 4.76
CA GLY A 178 18.18 10.32 4.29
C GLY A 178 17.23 9.14 4.07
N ARG A 179 16.15 9.08 4.84
CA ARG A 179 15.02 8.27 4.42
C ARG A 179 14.35 9.08 3.35
N ASP A 180 14.63 8.79 2.09
CA ASP A 180 13.90 9.42 1.00
C ASP A 180 12.43 9.03 1.16
N GLN A 181 11.61 10.04 1.41
CA GLN A 181 10.17 9.91 1.48
C GLN A 181 9.61 10.24 0.11
N VAL A 182 8.70 9.42 -0.35
CA VAL A 182 8.01 9.62 -1.62
C VAL A 182 6.54 9.86 -1.33
N MET A 183 6.04 11.03 -1.72
CA MET A 183 4.63 11.34 -1.78
C MET A 183 4.11 10.96 -3.16
N LEU A 184 3.11 10.08 -3.20
CA LEU A 184 2.40 9.74 -4.43
C LEU A 184 1.10 10.52 -4.48
N LYS A 185 0.91 11.34 -5.52
CA LYS A 185 -0.39 11.91 -5.90
C LYS A 185 -0.96 11.05 -7.02
N VAL A 186 -2.20 10.57 -6.86
CA VAL A 186 -2.94 9.89 -7.92
C VAL A 186 -4.15 10.75 -8.28
N VAL A 187 -4.48 10.81 -9.56
CA VAL A 187 -5.68 11.48 -10.08
C VAL A 187 -6.48 10.45 -10.84
N VAL A 188 -7.68 10.13 -10.37
CA VAL A 188 -8.65 9.29 -11.06
C VAL A 188 -9.76 10.22 -11.55
N GLY A 189 -9.79 10.47 -12.86
CA GLY A 189 -10.81 11.27 -13.51
C GLY A 189 -11.71 10.40 -14.38
N GLU A 190 -13.02 10.52 -14.20
CA GLU A 190 -14.01 9.94 -15.09
C GLU A 190 -14.99 10.99 -15.59
N VAL A 191 -15.35 10.91 -16.86
CA VAL A 191 -16.44 11.66 -17.47
C VAL A 191 -17.40 10.67 -18.11
N ARG A 192 -18.68 10.77 -17.77
CA ARG A 192 -19.77 10.02 -18.38
C ARG A 192 -20.73 10.97 -19.07
N ARG A 193 -21.16 10.62 -20.28
CA ARG A 193 -22.18 11.34 -21.04
C ARG A 193 -23.26 10.36 -21.48
N ASP A 194 -24.49 10.67 -21.14
CA ASP A 194 -25.66 9.87 -21.52
C ASP A 194 -26.59 10.75 -22.36
N ILE A 195 -26.82 10.38 -23.62
CA ILE A 195 -27.68 11.12 -24.55
C ILE A 195 -28.81 10.18 -24.98
N VAL A 196 -30.06 10.59 -24.75
CA VAL A 196 -31.24 9.87 -25.22
C VAL A 196 -32.08 10.79 -26.09
N LYS A 197 -32.47 10.32 -27.27
CA LYS A 197 -33.35 11.01 -28.22
C LYS A 197 -34.51 10.10 -28.58
N GLN A 198 -35.72 10.57 -28.34
CA GLN A 198 -36.96 9.89 -28.66
C GLN A 198 -37.80 10.79 -29.56
N LEU A 199 -38.24 10.27 -30.70
CA LEU A 199 -39.18 10.94 -31.58
C LEU A 199 -40.16 9.90 -32.12
N GLY A 200 -41.46 10.16 -32.05
CA GLY A 200 -42.47 9.27 -32.62
C GLY A 200 -43.86 9.87 -32.58
N VAL A 201 -44.77 9.31 -33.38
CA VAL A 201 -46.19 9.67 -33.38
C VAL A 201 -47.01 8.42 -33.16
N ASP A 202 -47.74 8.36 -32.06
CA ASP A 202 -48.69 7.28 -31.79
C ASP A 202 -49.98 7.58 -32.55
N LEU A 203 -50.42 6.64 -33.39
CA LEU A 203 -51.62 6.78 -34.20
C LEU A 203 -52.61 5.70 -33.79
N SER A 204 -53.77 6.10 -33.28
CA SER A 204 -54.90 5.19 -33.11
C SER A 204 -56.09 5.67 -33.91
N ALA A 205 -56.76 4.77 -34.61
CA ALA A 205 -57.97 5.06 -35.33
C ALA A 205 -59.01 3.97 -35.08
N SER A 206 -60.25 4.36 -34.82
CA SER A 206 -61.38 3.44 -34.72
C SER A 206 -62.37 3.77 -35.82
N LEU A 207 -62.52 2.85 -36.77
CA LEU A 207 -63.48 2.97 -37.86
C LEU A 207 -64.69 2.11 -37.54
N ASN A 208 -65.86 2.73 -37.58
CA ASN A 208 -67.14 2.07 -37.32
C ASN A 208 -67.88 1.98 -38.65
N ALA A 209 -68.05 0.75 -39.16
CA ALA A 209 -68.82 0.48 -40.37
C ALA A 209 -69.95 -0.50 -40.03
N GLY A 210 -71.15 0.04 -39.75
CA GLY A 210 -72.29 -0.76 -39.28
C GLY A 210 -72.04 -1.31 -37.88
N THR A 211 -72.06 -2.63 -37.71
CA THR A 211 -71.75 -3.33 -36.43
C THR A 211 -70.27 -3.76 -36.32
N ALA A 212 -69.45 -3.57 -37.36
CA ALA A 212 -68.04 -3.92 -37.36
C ALA A 212 -67.18 -2.73 -36.92
N VAL A 213 -66.31 -2.97 -35.94
CA VAL A 213 -65.33 -2.01 -35.44
C VAL A 213 -63.93 -2.46 -35.86
N VAL A 214 -63.26 -1.66 -36.69
CA VAL A 214 -61.86 -1.89 -37.07
C VAL A 214 -60.99 -0.88 -36.32
N ASN A 215 -60.12 -1.40 -35.46
CA ASN A 215 -59.18 -0.58 -34.68
C ASN A 215 -57.79 -0.67 -35.29
N PHE A 216 -57.23 0.48 -35.66
CA PHE A 216 -55.83 0.65 -35.98
C PHE A 216 -55.15 1.22 -34.74
N ASN A 217 -54.06 0.58 -34.31
CA ASN A 217 -53.25 1.08 -33.22
C ASN A 217 -51.78 0.90 -33.58
N ASN A 218 -51.13 2.02 -33.87
CA ASN A 218 -49.69 2.11 -33.98
C ASN A 218 -49.20 2.80 -32.70
N SER A 219 -48.70 1.99 -31.78
CA SER A 219 -48.05 2.46 -30.56
C SER A 219 -46.54 2.40 -30.76
N ASN A 220 -45.84 3.42 -30.28
CA ASN A 220 -44.40 3.50 -30.31
C ASN A 220 -43.83 2.92 -29.01
N PRO A 221 -43.27 1.71 -29.04
CA PRO A 221 -42.80 1.06 -27.82
C PRO A 221 -41.50 1.67 -27.28
N PHE A 222 -40.78 2.51 -28.04
CA PHE A 222 -39.43 3.00 -27.71
C PHE A 222 -38.56 1.87 -27.15
N SER A 223 -38.29 0.90 -28.01
CA SER A 223 -37.79 -0.43 -27.62
C SER A 223 -36.37 -0.43 -27.03
N VAL A 224 -35.61 0.65 -27.16
CA VAL A 224 -34.28 0.78 -26.52
C VAL A 224 -34.44 1.20 -25.05
N SER A 225 -35.32 2.16 -24.79
CA SER A 225 -35.57 2.73 -23.47
C SER A 225 -36.67 1.99 -22.69
N GLY A 226 -37.41 1.09 -23.34
CA GLY A 226 -38.52 0.34 -22.74
C GLY A 226 -39.80 1.16 -22.55
N GLY A 227 -39.89 2.32 -23.23
CA GLY A 227 -41.03 3.23 -23.17
C GLY A 227 -40.65 4.72 -23.28
N PRO A 228 -41.65 5.62 -23.27
CA PRO A 228 -41.40 7.06 -23.26
C PRO A 228 -40.72 7.50 -21.96
N LEU A 229 -39.66 8.30 -22.08
CA LEU A 229 -38.90 8.85 -20.94
C LEU A 229 -39.76 9.68 -19.96
N VAL A 230 -40.79 10.36 -20.47
CA VAL A 230 -41.78 11.11 -19.69
C VAL A 230 -43.15 10.74 -20.24
N SER A 231 -43.96 10.11 -19.40
CA SER A 231 -45.26 9.53 -19.77
C SER A 231 -46.28 10.57 -20.28
N SER A 232 -46.15 11.83 -19.85
CA SER A 232 -47.03 12.94 -20.22
C SER A 232 -46.53 13.83 -21.36
N ASN A 233 -45.35 13.56 -21.93
CA ASN A 233 -44.80 14.37 -23.03
C ASN A 233 -45.41 13.99 -24.39
N GLY A 234 -46.74 14.07 -24.50
CA GLY A 234 -47.48 13.76 -25.72
C GLY A 234 -48.39 14.92 -26.13
N LEU A 235 -48.18 15.46 -27.33
CA LEU A 235 -49.10 16.39 -27.97
C LEU A 235 -50.12 15.60 -28.79
N GLY A 236 -51.32 15.42 -28.22
CA GLY A 236 -52.42 14.69 -28.81
C GLY A 236 -53.39 15.58 -29.60
N VAL A 237 -53.75 15.17 -30.81
CA VAL A 237 -54.86 15.74 -31.58
C VAL A 237 -55.86 14.63 -31.87
N THR A 238 -57.10 14.80 -31.42
CA THR A 238 -58.20 13.90 -31.72
C THR A 238 -59.09 14.52 -32.79
N GLY A 239 -59.07 13.94 -33.99
CA GLY A 239 -59.97 14.28 -35.09
C GLY A 239 -61.20 13.38 -35.09
N LEU A 240 -62.38 13.98 -35.10
CA LEU A 240 -63.65 13.30 -35.37
C LEU A 240 -64.04 13.55 -36.83
N ALA A 241 -63.87 12.54 -37.69
CA ALA A 241 -64.46 12.59 -39.02
C ALA A 241 -65.96 12.31 -38.87
N LYS A 242 -66.81 13.27 -39.29
CA LYS A 242 -68.28 13.15 -39.20
C LYS A 242 -68.76 11.77 -39.71
N GLY A 243 -69.17 10.91 -38.77
CA GLY A 243 -69.95 9.70 -39.02
C GLY A 243 -69.22 8.38 -39.27
N VAL A 244 -67.87 8.31 -39.32
CA VAL A 244 -67.18 7.06 -39.75
C VAL A 244 -65.91 6.70 -38.96
N ALA A 245 -65.13 7.68 -38.48
CA ALA A 245 -63.83 7.37 -37.84
C ALA A 245 -63.42 8.38 -36.77
N THR A 246 -62.92 7.87 -35.64
CA THR A 246 -62.15 8.66 -34.67
C THR A 246 -60.66 8.41 -34.93
N VAL A 247 -59.86 9.47 -35.08
CA VAL A 247 -58.41 9.37 -35.27
C VAL A 247 -57.73 10.17 -34.18
N ASN A 248 -56.85 9.54 -33.42
CA ASN A 248 -56.03 10.17 -32.41
C ASN A 248 -54.55 10.06 -32.82
N ALA A 249 -53.88 11.20 -32.90
CA ALA A 249 -52.46 11.28 -33.19
C ALA A 249 -51.75 11.94 -32.01
N THR A 250 -50.82 11.24 -31.37
CA THR A 250 -50.03 11.79 -30.25
C THR A 250 -48.57 11.87 -30.63
N MET A 251 -48.05 13.08 -30.84
CA MET A 251 -46.63 13.30 -31.09
C MET A 251 -45.86 13.29 -29.77
N ARG A 252 -44.77 12.53 -29.72
CA ARG A 252 -43.82 12.46 -28.62
C ARG A 252 -42.43 12.79 -29.14
N ALA A 253 -41.83 13.83 -28.58
CA ALA A 253 -40.48 14.26 -28.93
C ALA A 253 -39.72 14.65 -27.66
N MET A 254 -38.55 14.06 -27.47
CA MET A 254 -37.72 14.31 -26.31
C MET A 254 -36.25 14.13 -26.63
N GLU A 255 -35.43 15.00 -26.07
CA GLU A 255 -33.99 14.84 -25.97
C GLU A 255 -33.59 15.03 -24.50
N SER A 256 -32.84 14.09 -23.97
CA SER A 256 -32.26 14.13 -22.64
C SER A 256 -30.74 13.97 -22.77
N ALA A 257 -29.99 14.89 -22.16
CA ALA A 257 -28.54 14.84 -22.13
C ALA A 257 -28.07 14.99 -20.67
N GLY A 258 -27.32 14.00 -20.20
CA GLY A 258 -26.70 13.99 -18.87
C GLY A 258 -25.18 13.97 -18.99
N VAL A 259 -24.51 14.67 -18.07
CA VAL A 259 -23.06 14.58 -17.90
C VAL A 259 -22.74 14.38 -16.43
N MET A 260 -21.84 13.45 -16.14
CA MET A 260 -21.32 13.20 -14.80
C MET A 260 -19.79 13.25 -14.86
N ARG A 261 -19.18 13.96 -13.91
CA ARG A 261 -17.74 14.00 -13.74
C ARG A 261 -17.38 13.53 -12.34
N THR A 262 -16.50 12.54 -12.27
CA THR A 262 -15.97 12.02 -11.00
C THR A 262 -14.47 12.31 -10.95
N LEU A 263 -14.00 12.93 -9.87
CA LEU A 263 -12.59 13.22 -9.64
C LEU A 263 -12.21 12.73 -8.24
N ALA A 264 -11.22 11.85 -8.16
CA ALA A 264 -10.60 11.45 -6.91
C ALA A 264 -9.10 11.73 -6.96
N GLU A 265 -8.60 12.47 -5.96
CA GLU A 265 -7.18 12.81 -5.84
C GLU A 265 -6.56 12.32 -4.53
N PRO A 266 -6.38 11.00 -4.31
CA PRO A 266 -5.71 10.53 -3.11
C PRO A 266 -4.22 10.86 -3.16
N SER A 267 -3.67 11.24 -2.01
CA SER A 267 -2.25 11.46 -1.80
C SER A 267 -1.76 10.72 -0.56
N LEU A 268 -0.64 10.01 -0.67
CA LEU A 268 -0.04 9.29 0.46
C LEU A 268 1.48 9.37 0.39
N THR A 269 2.15 9.47 1.54
CA THR A 269 3.61 9.50 1.64
C THR A 269 4.12 8.21 2.28
N ALA A 270 5.19 7.64 1.72
CA ALA A 270 5.82 6.41 2.20
C ALA A 270 7.35 6.53 2.17
N ILE A 271 8.03 5.71 2.97
CA ILE A 271 9.49 5.58 2.92
C ILE A 271 9.87 4.71 1.72
N SER A 272 10.98 5.03 1.05
CA SER A 272 11.51 4.19 -0.02
C SER A 272 11.74 2.74 0.45
N GLY A 273 11.12 1.80 -0.24
CA GLY A 273 11.14 0.36 0.03
C GLY A 273 9.97 -0.14 0.88
N GLU A 274 9.14 0.74 1.43
CA GLU A 274 8.07 0.39 2.36
C GLU A 274 6.69 0.59 1.73
N SER A 275 5.80 -0.40 1.88
CA SER A 275 4.42 -0.30 1.41
C SER A 275 3.59 0.60 2.30
N ALA A 276 2.81 1.50 1.71
CA ALA A 276 1.82 2.31 2.42
C ALA A 276 0.43 2.11 1.82
N THR A 277 -0.59 2.14 2.67
CA THR A 277 -1.99 2.01 2.26
C THR A 277 -2.83 3.15 2.81
N PHE A 278 -3.69 3.72 1.97
CA PHE A 278 -4.66 4.75 2.32
C PHE A 278 -6.04 4.28 1.90
N ILE A 279 -7.00 4.35 2.82
CA ILE A 279 -8.40 3.96 2.57
C ILE A 279 -9.28 5.12 3.05
N ALA A 280 -10.14 5.61 2.18
CA ALA A 280 -11.13 6.63 2.48
C ALA A 280 -12.47 6.22 1.90
N GLY A 281 -13.44 5.93 2.76
CA GLY A 281 -14.71 5.38 2.33
C GLY A 281 -15.57 4.88 3.48
N GLY A 282 -16.59 4.10 3.15
CA GLY A 282 -17.52 3.53 4.11
C GLY A 282 -17.71 2.04 3.91
N GLU A 283 -18.57 1.45 4.74
CA GLU A 283 -18.99 0.06 4.63
C GLU A 283 -20.48 0.01 4.28
N PHE A 284 -20.81 -0.76 3.25
CA PHE A 284 -22.17 -0.98 2.78
C PHE A 284 -22.66 -2.35 3.29
N PRO A 285 -23.75 -2.42 4.08
CA PRO A 285 -24.30 -3.68 4.57
C PRO A 285 -25.06 -4.42 3.47
N ILE A 286 -24.71 -5.68 3.24
CA ILE A 286 -25.36 -6.58 2.28
C ILE A 286 -25.99 -7.76 3.05
N PRO A 287 -27.28 -8.08 2.86
CA PRO A 287 -27.87 -9.29 3.42
C PRO A 287 -27.21 -10.54 2.81
N ALA A 288 -26.57 -11.37 3.65
CA ALA A 288 -25.85 -12.58 3.25
C ALA A 288 -26.69 -13.87 3.42
N GLY A 289 -27.97 -13.73 3.79
CA GLY A 289 -28.91 -14.83 3.97
C GLY A 289 -29.59 -14.81 5.34
N TYR A 290 -30.22 -15.92 5.69
CA TYR A 290 -30.89 -16.12 6.98
C TYR A 290 -30.20 -17.22 7.76
N SER A 291 -29.96 -16.99 9.05
CA SER A 291 -29.58 -18.03 10.00
C SER A 291 -30.84 -18.38 10.80
N CYS A 292 -31.33 -19.60 10.63
CA CYS A 292 -32.51 -20.11 11.33
C CYS A 292 -32.07 -21.04 12.45
N ASP A 293 -32.54 -20.78 13.66
CA ASP A 293 -32.37 -21.69 14.79
C ASP A 293 -33.22 -22.95 14.57
N PRO A 294 -32.64 -24.16 14.56
CA PRO A 294 -33.36 -25.41 14.31
C PRO A 294 -34.38 -25.77 15.39
N VAL A 295 -34.32 -25.15 16.58
CA VAL A 295 -35.24 -25.43 17.69
C VAL A 295 -36.38 -24.42 17.72
N THR A 296 -36.08 -23.12 17.70
CA THR A 296 -37.09 -22.06 17.81
C THR A 296 -37.72 -21.66 16.49
N HIS A 297 -37.19 -22.14 15.35
CA HIS A 297 -37.65 -21.81 13.99
C HIS A 297 -37.64 -20.30 13.69
N VAL A 298 -36.93 -19.49 14.48
CA VAL A 298 -36.76 -18.06 14.24
C VAL A 298 -35.55 -17.85 13.33
N CYS A 299 -35.76 -17.16 12.21
CA CYS A 299 -34.73 -16.82 11.25
C CYS A 299 -34.28 -15.36 11.44
N THR A 300 -32.98 -15.14 11.62
CA THR A 300 -32.36 -13.81 11.70
C THR A 300 -31.58 -13.52 10.41
N THR A 301 -31.62 -12.28 9.93
CA THR A 301 -30.85 -11.85 8.75
C THR A 301 -29.38 -11.73 9.09
N GLN A 302 -28.52 -12.39 8.33
CA GLN A 302 -27.07 -12.20 8.42
C GLN A 302 -26.67 -11.01 7.56
N ILE A 303 -25.95 -10.05 8.14
CA ILE A 303 -25.48 -8.84 7.44
C ILE A 303 -23.97 -8.96 7.25
N THR A 304 -23.50 -8.86 6.02
CA THR A 304 -22.08 -8.77 5.68
C THR A 304 -21.75 -7.37 5.18
N TYR A 305 -20.70 -6.77 5.73
CA TYR A 305 -20.29 -5.42 5.34
C TYR A 305 -19.27 -5.47 4.20
N LYS A 306 -19.50 -4.66 3.15
CA LYS A 306 -18.60 -4.51 2.01
C LYS A 306 -18.06 -3.08 1.96
N LYS A 307 -16.74 -2.93 1.97
CA LYS A 307 -16.07 -1.63 1.85
C LYS A 307 -16.25 -1.04 0.46
N PHE A 308 -16.46 0.27 0.38
CA PHE A 308 -16.43 1.07 -0.84
C PHE A 308 -15.73 2.40 -0.57
N GLY A 309 -15.37 3.14 -1.61
CA GLY A 309 -14.59 4.38 -1.54
C GLY A 309 -13.26 4.27 -2.27
N ILE A 310 -12.28 5.05 -1.83
CA ILE A 310 -10.96 5.12 -2.43
C ILE A 310 -9.99 4.25 -1.63
N SER A 311 -9.22 3.42 -2.32
CA SER A 311 -8.12 2.65 -1.75
C SER A 311 -6.87 2.84 -2.61
N LEU A 312 -5.79 3.29 -1.99
CA LEU A 312 -4.48 3.48 -2.60
C LEU A 312 -3.47 2.65 -1.82
N ASN A 313 -2.84 1.68 -2.48
CA ASN A 313 -1.69 0.94 -1.97
C ASN A 313 -0.51 1.20 -2.90
N PHE A 314 0.63 1.62 -2.35
CA PHE A 314 1.83 1.78 -3.16
C PHE A 314 3.11 1.45 -2.39
N THR A 315 4.13 1.06 -3.15
CA THR A 315 5.49 0.83 -2.65
C THR A 315 6.47 1.58 -3.56
N PRO A 316 7.09 2.68 -3.09
CA PRO A 316 8.07 3.42 -3.85
C PRO A 316 9.48 2.89 -3.62
N VAL A 317 10.36 2.95 -4.62
CA VAL A 317 11.80 2.67 -4.49
C VAL A 317 12.55 3.76 -5.26
N VAL A 318 13.36 4.54 -4.54
CA VAL A 318 14.19 5.58 -5.14
C VAL A 318 15.46 4.95 -5.72
N LEU A 319 15.75 5.27 -6.98
CA LEU A 319 16.92 4.79 -7.74
C LEU A 319 17.99 5.88 -7.82
N SER A 320 19.24 5.49 -8.12
CA SER A 320 20.41 6.37 -8.18
C SER A 320 20.36 7.45 -9.27
N GLU A 321 19.46 7.32 -10.25
CA GLU A 321 19.25 8.28 -11.34
C GLU A 321 18.15 9.31 -11.05
N GLY A 322 17.69 9.41 -9.80
CA GLY A 322 16.57 10.31 -9.42
C GLY A 322 15.21 9.86 -9.96
N ARG A 323 15.16 8.64 -10.50
CA ARG A 323 13.92 7.95 -10.88
C ARG A 323 13.37 7.17 -9.71
N ILE A 324 12.06 6.97 -9.73
CA ILE A 324 11.32 6.29 -8.68
C ILE A 324 10.59 5.13 -9.34
N SER A 325 10.96 3.92 -8.95
CA SER A 325 10.17 2.73 -9.28
C SER A 325 8.99 2.65 -8.32
N LEU A 326 7.78 2.55 -8.85
CA LEU A 326 6.55 2.53 -8.10
C LEU A 326 5.80 1.24 -8.42
N ARG A 327 5.42 0.48 -7.40
CA ARG A 327 4.30 -0.46 -7.51
C ARG A 327 3.06 0.24 -6.98
N VAL A 328 2.04 0.42 -7.82
CA VAL A 328 0.83 1.17 -7.47
C VAL A 328 -0.39 0.31 -7.72
N MET A 329 -1.26 0.22 -6.72
CA MET A 329 -2.59 -0.36 -6.79
C MET A 329 -3.59 0.70 -6.34
N THR A 330 -4.46 1.12 -7.25
CA THR A 330 -5.51 2.11 -6.99
C THR A 330 -6.86 1.48 -7.22
N GLU A 331 -7.81 1.81 -6.35
CA GLU A 331 -9.20 1.41 -6.44
C GLU A 331 -10.10 2.59 -6.08
N VAL A 332 -11.10 2.86 -6.91
CA VAL A 332 -12.17 3.81 -6.64
C VAL A 332 -13.49 3.09 -6.82
N SER A 333 -14.26 3.04 -5.73
CA SER A 333 -15.51 2.30 -5.63
C SER A 333 -16.62 3.25 -5.17
N GLU A 334 -17.72 3.28 -5.92
CA GLU A 334 -18.89 4.09 -5.60
C GLU A 334 -20.17 3.23 -5.59
N LEU A 335 -21.16 3.65 -4.82
CA LEU A 335 -22.47 3.02 -4.84
C LEU A 335 -23.20 3.42 -6.13
N SER A 336 -23.74 2.42 -6.83
CA SER A 336 -24.48 2.62 -8.07
C SER A 336 -25.83 1.91 -7.99
N ASN A 337 -26.86 2.56 -8.53
CA ASN A 337 -28.17 1.92 -8.69
C ASN A 337 -28.24 1.08 -9.99
N GLN A 338 -27.20 1.14 -10.81
CA GLN A 338 -27.09 0.31 -12.01
C GLN A 338 -26.89 -1.14 -11.60
N ASN A 339 -27.74 -2.05 -12.09
CA ASN A 339 -27.78 -3.46 -11.68
C ASN A 339 -28.11 -3.67 -10.18
N ALA A 340 -28.83 -2.72 -9.55
CA ALA A 340 -29.32 -2.89 -8.19
C ALA A 340 -30.37 -4.01 -8.10
N ILE A 341 -30.44 -4.67 -6.94
CA ILE A 341 -31.44 -5.70 -6.65
C ILE A 341 -32.54 -5.06 -5.81
N SER A 342 -33.77 -5.02 -6.34
CA SER A 342 -34.95 -4.63 -5.57
C SER A 342 -35.59 -5.88 -4.95
N VAL A 343 -35.47 -6.04 -3.63
CA VAL A 343 -36.13 -7.10 -2.87
C VAL A 343 -37.49 -6.57 -2.40
N THR A 344 -38.56 -7.09 -2.97
CA THR A 344 -39.93 -6.77 -2.54
C THR A 344 -40.39 -7.82 -1.53
N GLN A 345 -40.61 -7.40 -0.29
CA GLN A 345 -41.15 -8.25 0.78
C GLN A 345 -42.56 -7.78 1.16
N ALA A 346 -43.50 -8.71 1.31
CA ALA A 346 -44.82 -8.41 1.86
C ALA A 346 -44.73 -8.33 3.38
N VAL A 347 -45.02 -7.15 3.95
CA VAL A 347 -44.95 -6.90 5.40
C VAL A 347 -46.31 -7.18 6.06
N SER A 348 -47.42 -7.06 5.31
CA SER A 348 -48.77 -7.47 5.71
C SER A 348 -49.67 -7.64 4.49
N ALA A 349 -50.90 -8.15 4.67
CA ALA A 349 -51.88 -8.29 3.59
C ALA A 349 -52.18 -6.92 2.95
N GLY A 350 -51.61 -6.66 1.77
CA GLY A 350 -51.78 -5.42 1.01
C GLY A 350 -50.64 -4.40 1.09
N THR A 351 -49.60 -4.62 1.92
CA THR A 351 -48.44 -3.71 2.04
C THR A 351 -47.15 -4.40 1.59
N THR A 352 -46.62 -3.99 0.45
CA THR A 352 -45.31 -4.40 -0.07
C THR A 352 -44.26 -3.34 0.27
N SER A 353 -43.14 -3.75 0.88
CA SER A 353 -41.95 -2.91 1.04
C SER A 353 -40.87 -3.39 0.08
N SER A 354 -40.40 -2.50 -0.79
CA SER A 354 -39.25 -2.78 -1.67
C SER A 354 -37.98 -2.18 -1.10
N ILE A 355 -37.00 -3.01 -0.77
CA ILE A 355 -35.66 -2.58 -0.39
C ILE A 355 -34.79 -2.67 -1.64
N THR A 356 -34.19 -1.55 -2.06
CA THR A 356 -33.23 -1.53 -3.17
C THR A 356 -31.82 -1.62 -2.62
N ILE A 357 -31.12 -2.68 -2.98
CA ILE A 357 -29.72 -2.91 -2.64
C ILE A 357 -28.88 -2.42 -3.83
N PRO A 358 -28.21 -1.25 -3.73
CA PRO A 358 -27.32 -0.77 -4.78
C PRO A 358 -26.16 -1.74 -5.03
N SER A 359 -25.63 -1.69 -6.25
CA SER A 359 -24.38 -2.34 -6.61
C SER A 359 -23.18 -1.44 -6.25
N ILE A 360 -21.98 -2.01 -6.31
CA ILE A 360 -20.73 -1.26 -6.16
C ILE A 360 -20.04 -1.22 -7.51
N GLN A 361 -19.94 -0.03 -8.09
CA GLN A 361 -19.15 0.18 -9.30
C GLN A 361 -17.69 0.38 -8.88
N THR A 362 -16.80 -0.53 -9.29
CA THR A 362 -15.38 -0.52 -8.90
C THR A 362 -14.49 -0.23 -10.10
N ARG A 363 -13.55 0.69 -9.95
CA ARG A 363 -12.48 0.97 -10.91
C ARG A 363 -11.16 0.62 -10.24
N ARG A 364 -10.41 -0.32 -10.79
CA ARG A 364 -9.17 -0.82 -10.20
C ARG A 364 -8.06 -0.88 -11.25
N ALA A 365 -6.88 -0.40 -10.89
CA ALA A 365 -5.66 -0.53 -11.69
C ALA A 365 -4.48 -0.93 -10.79
N GLU A 366 -3.70 -1.93 -11.20
CA GLU A 366 -2.44 -2.33 -10.56
C GLU A 366 -1.34 -2.38 -11.62
N THR A 367 -0.23 -1.68 -11.39
CA THR A 367 0.91 -1.69 -12.29
C THR A 367 2.20 -1.28 -11.58
N THR A 368 3.34 -1.55 -12.24
CA THR A 368 4.66 -1.10 -11.83
C THR A 368 5.21 -0.14 -12.87
N LEU A 369 5.64 1.05 -12.44
CA LEU A 369 6.02 2.17 -13.31
C LEU A 369 7.33 2.77 -12.80
N GLU A 370 8.14 3.32 -13.69
CA GLU A 370 9.35 4.07 -13.34
C GLU A 370 9.22 5.51 -13.82
N ILE A 371 9.22 6.46 -12.89
CA ILE A 371 8.89 7.86 -13.17
C ILE A 371 9.90 8.77 -12.43
N PRO A 372 10.41 9.86 -13.05
CA PRO A 372 11.21 10.85 -12.35
C PRO A 372 10.40 11.60 -11.29
N SER A 373 11.06 12.18 -10.28
CA SER A 373 10.37 13.01 -9.29
C SER A 373 9.69 14.22 -9.94
N GLY A 374 8.40 14.43 -9.63
CA GLY A 374 7.56 15.47 -10.22
C GLY A 374 7.02 15.14 -11.62
N GLY A 375 7.45 14.04 -12.24
CA GLY A 375 6.92 13.58 -13.51
C GLY A 375 5.54 12.95 -13.35
N SER A 376 4.65 13.17 -14.31
CA SER A 376 3.32 12.54 -14.35
C SER A 376 3.26 11.48 -15.44
N MET A 377 2.61 10.36 -15.16
CA MET A 377 2.34 9.31 -16.14
C MET A 377 0.91 8.80 -16.00
N ALA A 378 0.23 8.61 -17.12
CA ALA A 378 -1.06 7.92 -17.13
C ALA A 378 -0.81 6.42 -16.89
N MET A 379 -1.35 5.88 -15.79
CA MET A 379 -1.22 4.46 -15.45
C MET A 379 -2.29 3.60 -16.16
N ALA A 380 -3.45 4.18 -16.44
CA ALA A 380 -4.57 3.51 -17.08
C ALA A 380 -5.48 4.53 -17.79
N GLY A 381 -6.14 4.09 -18.85
CA GLY A 381 -7.16 4.85 -19.56
C GLY A 381 -8.20 3.91 -20.19
N LEU A 382 -9.45 4.35 -20.26
CA LEU A 382 -10.54 3.63 -20.91
C LEU A 382 -11.48 4.64 -21.58
N ILE A 383 -11.79 4.40 -22.85
CA ILE A 383 -12.86 5.08 -23.56
C ILE A 383 -13.87 4.01 -23.96
N GLN A 384 -15.11 4.15 -23.52
CA GLN A 384 -16.19 3.24 -23.82
C GLN A 384 -17.33 4.03 -24.43
N GLN A 385 -17.81 3.58 -25.60
CA GLN A 385 -18.98 4.15 -26.26
C GLN A 385 -19.98 3.05 -26.58
N GLN A 386 -21.24 3.27 -26.20
CA GLN A 386 -22.35 2.37 -26.48
C GLN A 386 -23.49 3.16 -27.13
N THR A 387 -23.68 2.94 -28.43
CA THR A 387 -24.80 3.50 -29.18
C THR A 387 -25.85 2.41 -29.42
N LYS A 388 -27.10 2.70 -29.09
CA LYS A 388 -28.27 1.86 -29.36
C LYS A 388 -29.29 2.68 -30.13
N GLN A 389 -29.80 2.13 -31.21
CA GLN A 389 -30.82 2.79 -32.01
C GLN A 389 -31.88 1.78 -32.42
N ALA A 390 -33.15 2.14 -32.25
CA ALA A 390 -34.27 1.38 -32.78
C ALA A 390 -35.21 2.31 -33.54
N ILE A 391 -35.75 1.78 -34.63
CA ILE A 391 -36.80 2.43 -35.40
C ILE A 391 -37.96 1.46 -35.48
N ASN A 392 -39.14 1.89 -35.03
CA ASN A 392 -40.36 1.09 -35.06
C ASN A 392 -41.42 1.87 -35.82
N GLY A 393 -42.09 1.27 -36.81
CA GLY A 393 -43.07 1.99 -37.63
C GLY A 393 -44.05 1.07 -38.32
N LEU A 394 -45.04 1.67 -38.98
CA LEU A 394 -46.02 0.94 -39.78
C LEU A 394 -45.35 0.48 -41.10
N PRO A 395 -45.32 -0.83 -41.40
CA PRO A 395 -44.64 -1.32 -42.58
C PRO A 395 -45.21 -0.70 -43.86
N GLY A 396 -44.33 -0.19 -44.72
CA GLY A 396 -44.66 0.38 -46.02
C GLY A 396 -44.74 1.91 -45.99
N VAL A 397 -45.44 2.50 -45.02
CA VAL A 397 -45.58 3.98 -44.91
C VAL A 397 -44.38 4.61 -44.20
N ASP A 398 -43.68 3.86 -43.34
CA ASP A 398 -42.48 4.29 -42.62
C ASP A 398 -41.27 4.66 -43.50
N GLN A 399 -41.24 4.13 -44.73
CA GLN A 399 -40.17 4.36 -45.72
C GLN A 399 -40.46 5.53 -46.67
N VAL A 400 -41.67 6.11 -46.64
CA VAL A 400 -42.04 7.21 -47.54
C VAL A 400 -41.23 8.47 -47.16
N PRO A 401 -40.57 9.14 -48.13
CA PRO A 401 -39.86 10.39 -47.86
C PRO A 401 -40.78 11.45 -47.26
N ILE A 402 -40.26 12.25 -46.33
CA ILE A 402 -40.96 13.38 -45.66
C ILE A 402 -42.08 12.91 -44.70
N ILE A 403 -43.02 12.10 -45.16
CA ILE A 403 -44.22 11.69 -44.41
C ILE A 403 -43.95 10.47 -43.52
N GLY A 404 -43.02 9.59 -43.89
CA GLY A 404 -42.71 8.37 -43.12
C GLY A 404 -42.24 8.62 -41.69
N ALA A 405 -41.70 9.82 -41.40
CA ALA A 405 -41.38 10.26 -40.05
C ALA A 405 -42.60 10.37 -39.11
N LEU A 406 -43.81 10.54 -39.67
CA LEU A 406 -45.07 10.56 -38.91
C LEU A 406 -45.62 9.16 -38.62
N PHE A 407 -45.06 8.12 -39.25
CA PHE A 407 -45.52 6.72 -39.13
C PHE A 407 -44.45 5.80 -38.54
N ARG A 408 -43.36 6.38 -38.01
CA ARG A 408 -42.30 5.66 -37.30
C ARG A 408 -41.86 6.42 -36.06
N SER A 409 -41.41 5.70 -35.06
CA SER A 409 -40.63 6.19 -33.94
C SER A 409 -39.16 5.88 -34.11
N GLN A 410 -38.32 6.74 -33.57
CA GLN A 410 -36.89 6.59 -33.42
C GLN A 410 -36.57 6.71 -31.93
N ASP A 411 -35.84 5.73 -31.43
CA ASP A 411 -35.30 5.69 -30.08
C ASP A 411 -33.79 5.55 -30.20
N PHE A 412 -33.05 6.54 -29.72
CA PHE A 412 -31.60 6.62 -29.82
C PHE A 412 -31.02 6.86 -28.44
N VAL A 413 -30.08 6.01 -28.03
CA VAL A 413 -29.36 6.09 -26.76
C VAL A 413 -27.87 6.03 -27.06
N ASN A 414 -27.10 7.00 -26.59
CA ASN A 414 -25.65 7.02 -26.69
C ASN A 414 -25.03 7.26 -25.32
N ASN A 415 -24.32 6.25 -24.80
CA ASN A 415 -23.63 6.31 -23.53
C ASN A 415 -22.11 6.32 -23.79
N GLU A 416 -21.42 7.33 -23.29
CA GLU A 416 -19.97 7.50 -23.41
C GLU A 416 -19.35 7.58 -22.02
N THR A 417 -18.28 6.84 -21.78
CA THR A 417 -17.49 6.87 -20.55
C THR A 417 -16.02 7.02 -20.91
N GLU A 418 -15.37 8.01 -20.31
CA GLU A 418 -13.94 8.25 -20.41
C GLU A 418 -13.34 8.23 -19.00
N LEU A 419 -12.40 7.32 -18.76
CA LEU A 419 -11.68 7.16 -17.51
C LEU A 419 -10.19 7.34 -17.78
N MET A 420 -9.52 8.10 -16.92
CA MET A 420 -8.07 8.22 -16.91
C MET A 420 -7.56 8.19 -15.47
N VAL A 421 -6.46 7.46 -15.27
CA VAL A 421 -5.74 7.45 -14.00
C VAL A 421 -4.32 7.93 -14.22
N ILE A 422 -3.94 9.02 -13.54
CA ILE A 422 -2.61 9.61 -13.59
C ILE A 422 -1.94 9.43 -12.24
N VAL A 423 -0.65 9.11 -12.25
CA VAL A 423 0.19 9.06 -11.06
C VAL A 423 1.31 10.07 -11.16
N THR A 424 1.71 10.67 -10.03
CA THR A 424 2.80 11.65 -9.96
C THR A 424 3.51 11.51 -8.62
N PRO A 425 4.74 10.95 -8.58
CA PRO A 425 5.53 10.85 -7.36
C PRO A 425 6.37 12.10 -7.11
N TYR A 426 6.56 12.44 -5.85
CA TYR A 426 7.42 13.53 -5.40
C TYR A 426 8.34 13.02 -4.30
N VAL A 427 9.64 13.34 -4.37
CA VAL A 427 10.52 13.17 -3.22
C VAL A 427 10.26 14.34 -2.28
N VAL A 428 9.84 14.06 -1.06
CA VAL A 428 9.42 15.07 -0.09
C VAL A 428 10.26 14.99 1.18
N ARG A 429 10.25 16.08 1.95
CA ARG A 429 10.89 16.16 3.26
C ARG A 429 9.85 16.59 4.29
N ALA A 430 10.02 16.13 5.52
CA ALA A 430 9.19 16.58 6.63
C ALA A 430 9.43 18.07 6.90
N VAL A 431 8.35 18.81 7.11
CA VAL A 431 8.33 20.25 7.44
C VAL A 431 7.77 20.45 8.85
N ALA A 432 7.94 21.66 9.41
CA ALA A 432 7.37 21.97 10.72
C ALA A 432 5.84 21.99 10.67
N GLN A 433 5.16 21.58 11.75
CA GLN A 433 3.69 21.51 11.79
C GLN A 433 2.99 22.84 11.44
N LYS A 434 3.60 23.98 11.81
CA LYS A 434 3.09 25.32 11.50
C LYS A 434 3.07 25.66 10.01
N GLU A 435 3.85 24.94 9.22
CA GLU A 435 3.92 25.08 7.76
C GLU A 435 2.90 24.17 7.04
N LEU A 436 2.24 23.26 7.78
CA LEU A 436 1.16 22.43 7.26
C LEU A 436 -0.16 23.18 7.37
N SER A 437 -0.89 23.30 6.25
CA SER A 437 -2.26 23.79 6.24
C SER A 437 -3.21 22.64 6.53
N ARG A 438 -4.06 22.78 7.54
CA ARG A 438 -5.10 21.79 7.84
C ARG A 438 -6.41 22.18 7.12
N PRO A 439 -7.26 21.22 6.75
CA PRO A 439 -8.56 21.51 6.13
C PRO A 439 -9.48 22.38 7.01
N ASP A 440 -9.30 22.37 8.33
CA ASP A 440 -10.05 23.17 9.30
C ASP A 440 -9.45 24.57 9.56
N ASP A 441 -8.29 24.90 8.98
CA ASP A 441 -7.67 26.20 9.21
C ASP A 441 -8.54 27.32 8.63
N GLY A 442 -9.02 28.22 9.51
CA GLY A 442 -9.94 29.30 9.14
C GLY A 442 -11.42 28.90 9.13
N PHE A 443 -11.77 27.68 9.55
CA PHE A 443 -13.15 27.26 9.76
C PHE A 443 -13.75 27.97 10.98
N ALA A 444 -14.81 28.74 10.74
CA ALA A 444 -15.69 29.25 11.79
C ALA A 444 -17.14 28.93 11.41
N PRO A 445 -17.91 28.24 12.28
CA PRO A 445 -19.31 28.00 12.03
C PRO A 445 -20.04 29.34 11.95
N ALA A 446 -20.98 29.46 11.00
CA ALA A 446 -21.80 30.66 10.90
C ALA A 446 -22.76 30.74 12.11
N SER A 447 -23.00 31.96 12.61
CA SER A 447 -23.98 32.19 13.67
C SER A 447 -25.39 31.85 13.18
N ASP A 448 -26.24 31.32 14.04
CA ASP A 448 -27.62 30.90 13.71
C ASP A 448 -28.42 31.93 12.90
N ALA A 449 -28.30 33.23 13.22
CA ALA A 449 -28.97 34.30 12.47
C ALA A 449 -28.45 34.44 11.02
N GLN A 450 -27.15 34.25 10.78
CA GLN A 450 -26.57 34.27 9.43
C GLN A 450 -26.90 33.01 8.64
N THR A 451 -26.98 31.86 9.31
CA THR A 451 -27.42 30.60 8.71
C THR A 451 -28.90 30.66 8.35
N ALA A 452 -29.75 31.18 9.25
CA ALA A 452 -31.20 31.24 9.08
C ALA A 452 -31.66 32.36 8.12
N LEU A 453 -31.03 33.55 8.16
CA LEU A 453 -31.45 34.70 7.34
C LEU A 453 -30.68 34.83 6.03
N LEU A 454 -29.41 34.40 5.98
CA LEU A 454 -28.55 34.58 4.81
C LEU A 454 -28.12 33.26 4.15
N GLY A 455 -28.56 32.12 4.66
CA GLY A 455 -28.24 30.79 4.12
C GLY A 455 -26.74 30.46 4.13
N ARG A 456 -25.93 31.17 4.93
CA ARG A 456 -24.49 30.96 4.97
C ARG A 456 -24.17 29.88 6.00
N MET A 457 -23.60 28.76 5.56
CA MET A 457 -23.24 27.66 6.47
C MET A 457 -21.89 27.87 7.16
N ASN A 458 -20.93 28.55 6.51
CA ASN A 458 -19.60 28.81 7.05
C ASN A 458 -19.18 30.28 6.85
N ARG A 459 -18.30 30.79 7.74
CA ARG A 459 -17.57 32.04 7.54
C ARG A 459 -16.09 31.73 7.37
N LEU A 460 -15.53 32.01 6.19
CA LEU A 460 -14.09 31.92 5.95
C LEU A 460 -13.41 33.15 6.57
N TYR A 461 -12.56 32.94 7.58
CA TYR A 461 -11.60 33.96 7.99
C TYR A 461 -10.30 33.71 7.24
N GLY A 462 -10.04 34.52 6.22
CA GLY A 462 -8.70 34.59 5.65
C GLY A 462 -7.74 35.12 6.71
N ILE A 463 -6.67 34.38 7.00
CA ILE A 463 -5.52 34.94 7.69
C ILE A 463 -5.07 36.11 6.81
N ALA A 464 -5.09 37.34 7.35
CA ALA A 464 -4.66 38.53 6.63
C ALA A 464 -3.14 38.42 6.32
N ARG A 465 -2.78 37.65 5.29
CA ARG A 465 -1.54 37.89 4.57
C ARG A 465 -1.75 39.25 3.93
N ARG A 466 -0.92 40.22 4.30
CA ARG A 466 -0.94 41.59 3.76
C ARG A 466 -1.06 41.52 2.23
N VAL A 467 -2.27 41.72 1.72
CA VAL A 467 -2.54 41.89 0.30
C VAL A 467 -2.32 43.39 0.07
N ASP A 468 -1.29 43.73 -0.68
CA ASP A 468 -1.16 45.10 -1.18
C ASP A 468 -2.46 45.44 -1.94
N PRO A 469 -3.09 46.60 -1.69
CA PRO A 469 -4.34 46.94 -2.34
C PRO A 469 -4.11 47.05 -3.84
N ILE A 470 -4.70 46.12 -4.60
CA ILE A 470 -4.83 46.25 -6.05
C ILE A 470 -5.94 47.28 -6.27
N ASP A 471 -5.53 48.52 -6.52
CA ASP A 471 -6.37 49.54 -7.15
C ASP A 471 -6.76 49.05 -8.56
N GLY A 472 -8.05 48.94 -8.86
CA GLY A 472 -8.48 48.61 -10.21
C GLY A 472 -9.89 48.02 -10.33
N ASN A 473 -10.85 48.93 -10.47
CA ASN A 473 -12.26 48.78 -10.81
C ASN A 473 -12.71 47.57 -11.68
N ARG A 474 -13.77 46.90 -11.20
CA ARG A 474 -14.95 46.28 -11.86
C ARG A 474 -14.93 45.84 -13.35
N GLY A 475 -15.30 44.58 -13.55
CA GLY A 475 -16.03 44.02 -14.70
C GLY A 475 -16.26 42.52 -14.43
N ASP A 476 -17.43 42.11 -13.92
CA ASP A 476 -18.62 41.61 -14.62
C ASP A 476 -18.44 40.23 -15.30
N PHE A 477 -19.45 39.39 -15.09
CA PHE A 477 -19.55 37.93 -15.18
C PHE A 477 -18.94 37.24 -16.44
N GLY A 478 -18.31 36.07 -16.23
CA GLY A 478 -18.02 35.12 -17.32
C GLY A 478 -17.25 33.87 -16.86
N PHE A 479 -17.71 32.69 -17.30
CA PHE A 479 -17.00 31.40 -17.23
C PHE A 479 -16.14 31.22 -18.49
N ILE A 480 -14.85 30.91 -18.34
CA ILE A 480 -13.94 30.38 -19.36
C ILE A 480 -12.98 29.43 -18.59
N ILE A 481 -13.01 28.10 -18.72
CA ILE A 481 -12.56 27.20 -19.81
C ILE A 481 -11.24 27.63 -20.48
N ASP A 482 -10.13 27.16 -19.92
CA ASP A 482 -9.06 26.55 -20.72
C ASP A 482 -8.50 25.35 -19.94
#